data_AF-V5B1P9-F1
#
_entry.id   AF-V5B1P9-F1
#
_cell.length_a   1.000
_cell.length_b   1.000
_cell.length_c   1.000
_cell.angle_alpha   90.00
_cell.angle_beta   90.00
_cell.angle_gamma   90.00
#
_symmetry.space_group_name_H-M   'P 1'
#
loop_
_entity.id
_entity.type
_entity.pdbx_description
1 polymer ?
#
loop_
_entity_poly.entity_id
_entity_poly.type
_entity_poly.pdbx_seq_one_letter_code
_entity_poly.pdbx_strand_id
1 'polypeptide(L)'
;MLNECDDVSVDDIGEHQKHTDGQTALHWCVALGDNYLPMLSLLIRLGASPTAKNKENVTSMMYAIEFKNEAAMEEMVKGVKPQQLRLDYQDKEGRTHLHYAILHNRQDYAMRFIEMGHDPQMEDDNHETPLFLALRAAMPDLLTYLLQNVDSFSVQQAPFHNGSVMVAERIQWLEFATDEQARTECIRLFQKRLDEVCFRPEETEKKRAKPTVKKMKLAPSAPLRSRSIGNASALRSRSIGGRIPGK
;
A
#
# COMPACT_ATOMS: atom_id res chain seq x y z
N MET A 1 2.28 -15.74 27.49
CA MET A 1 3.24 -16.86 27.48
C MET A 1 3.30 -17.60 26.14
N LEU A 2 2.21 -18.16 25.55
CA LEU A 2 2.34 -18.95 24.31
C LEU A 2 2.84 -18.17 23.06
N ASN A 3 2.56 -16.86 22.99
CA ASN A 3 2.97 -15.99 21.90
C ASN A 3 4.14 -15.07 22.29
N GLU A 4 4.75 -15.28 23.46
CA GLU A 4 5.93 -14.53 23.87
C GLU A 4 7.16 -15.05 23.12
N CYS A 5 8.05 -14.11 22.79
CA CYS A 5 9.35 -14.45 22.22
C CYS A 5 10.30 -14.82 23.35
N ASP A 6 11.19 -15.77 23.08
CA ASP A 6 12.36 -15.96 23.92
C ASP A 6 13.42 -14.86 23.70
N ASP A 7 14.48 -14.92 24.49
CA ASP A 7 15.65 -14.02 24.38
C ASP A 7 16.84 -14.73 23.73
N VAL A 8 16.61 -15.83 23.01
CA VAL A 8 17.68 -16.62 22.39
C VAL A 8 18.04 -16.00 21.04
N SER A 9 19.32 -15.76 20.85
CA SER A 9 19.91 -15.38 19.56
C SER A 9 20.64 -16.59 19.00
N VAL A 10 20.32 -16.97 17.77
CA VAL A 10 20.98 -18.08 17.05
C VAL A 10 21.33 -17.66 15.64
N ASP A 11 22.45 -18.16 15.15
CA ASP A 11 22.89 -17.97 13.76
C ASP A 11 22.33 -19.04 12.80
N ASP A 12 21.95 -20.19 13.35
CA ASP A 12 21.39 -21.33 12.63
C ASP A 12 20.14 -21.85 13.36
N ILE A 13 19.09 -22.20 12.60
CA ILE A 13 17.91 -22.87 13.12
C ILE A 13 17.70 -24.19 12.39
N GLY A 14 17.93 -25.30 13.10
CA GLY A 14 17.78 -26.64 12.52
C GLY A 14 18.76 -26.84 11.37
N GLU A 15 18.23 -26.98 10.15
CA GLU A 15 19.01 -27.14 8.92
C GLU A 15 19.21 -25.81 8.16
N HIS A 16 18.64 -24.71 8.67
CA HIS A 16 18.64 -23.41 8.00
C HIS A 16 19.68 -22.47 8.62
N GLN A 17 20.54 -21.90 7.76
CA GLN A 17 21.49 -20.87 8.16
C GLN A 17 20.80 -19.51 8.12
N LYS A 18 20.17 -19.13 9.24
CA LYS A 18 19.42 -17.89 9.39
C LYS A 18 19.65 -17.34 10.79
N HIS A 19 20.26 -16.16 10.84
CA HIS A 19 20.37 -15.41 12.08
C HIS A 19 18.99 -14.94 12.55
N THR A 20 18.65 -15.24 13.79
CA THR A 20 17.37 -14.82 14.38
C THR A 20 17.53 -14.47 15.85
N ASP A 21 16.85 -13.39 16.23
CA ASP A 21 16.77 -12.93 17.59
C ASP A 21 15.34 -13.13 18.12
N GLY A 22 15.19 -13.94 19.15
CA GLY A 22 13.97 -14.06 19.93
C GLY A 22 12.75 -14.59 19.19
N GLN A 23 12.46 -15.87 19.41
CA GLN A 23 11.45 -16.63 18.68
C GLN A 23 10.30 -17.06 19.58
N THR A 24 9.10 -17.24 19.00
CA THR A 24 8.03 -17.95 19.73
C THR A 24 8.21 -19.46 19.58
N ALA A 25 7.60 -20.24 20.46
CA ALA A 25 7.62 -21.71 20.37
C ALA A 25 7.12 -22.25 19.02
N LEU A 26 6.16 -21.56 18.38
CA LEU A 26 5.69 -21.92 17.04
C LEU A 26 6.76 -21.72 15.96
N HIS A 27 7.54 -20.64 16.02
CA HIS A 27 8.64 -20.42 15.06
C HIS A 27 9.66 -21.56 15.11
N TRP A 28 10.05 -21.98 16.32
CA TRP A 28 10.93 -23.13 16.49
C TRP A 28 10.34 -24.42 15.89
N CYS A 29 9.07 -24.71 16.15
CA CYS A 29 8.44 -25.92 15.61
C CYS A 29 8.42 -25.93 14.07
N VAL A 30 8.19 -24.77 13.44
CA VAL A 30 8.21 -24.64 11.98
C VAL A 30 9.62 -24.83 11.43
N ALA A 31 10.61 -24.22 12.07
CA ALA A 31 11.99 -24.18 11.59
C ALA A 31 12.79 -25.48 11.85
N LEU A 32 12.42 -26.25 12.87
CA LEU A 32 13.05 -27.54 13.19
C LEU A 32 12.50 -28.71 12.34
N GLY A 33 11.54 -28.45 11.44
CA GLY A 33 11.01 -29.40 10.47
C GLY A 33 9.94 -30.36 11.01
N ASP A 34 9.64 -31.39 10.20
CA ASP A 34 8.44 -32.22 10.35
C ASP A 34 8.34 -33.00 11.67
N ASN A 35 9.48 -33.28 12.31
CA ASN A 35 9.53 -33.97 13.60
C ASN A 35 8.76 -33.21 14.71
N TYR A 36 8.57 -31.90 14.55
CA TYR A 36 7.90 -31.04 15.52
C TYR A 36 6.44 -30.72 15.15
N LEU A 37 5.88 -31.29 14.07
CA LEU A 37 4.47 -31.10 13.71
C LEU A 37 3.48 -31.50 14.83
N PRO A 38 3.70 -32.59 15.61
CA PRO A 38 2.82 -32.90 16.73
C PRO A 38 2.82 -31.82 17.81
N MET A 39 3.97 -31.20 18.05
CA MET A 39 4.11 -30.08 18.99
C MET A 39 3.45 -28.82 18.44
N LEU A 40 3.67 -28.51 17.16
CA LEU A 40 3.02 -27.41 16.45
C LEU A 40 1.48 -27.49 16.60
N SER A 41 0.92 -28.67 16.28
CA SER A 41 -0.52 -28.94 16.37
C SER A 41 -1.05 -28.84 17.80
N LEU A 42 -0.26 -29.25 18.80
CA LEU A 42 -0.62 -29.05 20.21
C LEU A 42 -0.64 -27.56 20.58
N LEU A 43 0.39 -26.79 20.23
CA LEU A 43 0.49 -25.37 20.53
C LEU A 43 -0.67 -24.58 19.90
N ILE A 44 -1.00 -24.86 18.64
CA ILE A 44 -2.14 -24.23 17.97
C ILE A 44 -3.46 -24.54 18.70
N ARG A 45 -3.70 -25.81 19.07
CA ARG A 45 -4.89 -26.19 19.84
C ARG A 45 -4.97 -25.52 21.20
N LEU A 46 -3.83 -25.20 21.82
CA LEU A 46 -3.76 -24.46 23.07
C LEU A 46 -3.92 -22.93 22.88
N GLY A 47 -4.04 -22.45 21.64
CA GLY A 47 -4.28 -21.04 21.32
C GLY A 47 -3.02 -20.24 20.97
N ALA A 48 -1.90 -20.89 20.66
CA ALA A 48 -0.75 -20.21 20.07
C ALA A 48 -1.12 -19.70 18.67
N SER A 49 -0.79 -18.44 18.37
CA SER A 49 -1.16 -17.80 17.10
C SER A 49 -0.07 -18.02 16.05
N PRO A 50 -0.40 -18.57 14.86
CA PRO A 50 0.50 -18.64 13.71
C PRO A 50 1.01 -17.27 13.22
N THR A 51 0.30 -16.19 13.58
CA THR A 51 0.63 -14.81 13.23
C THR A 51 1.28 -14.05 14.38
N ALA A 52 1.67 -14.72 15.48
CA ALA A 52 2.50 -14.09 16.49
C ALA A 52 3.84 -13.67 15.87
N LYS A 53 4.28 -12.45 16.14
CA LYS A 53 5.55 -11.91 15.66
C LYS A 53 6.70 -12.34 16.56
N ASN A 54 7.83 -12.68 15.96
CA ASN A 54 9.12 -12.75 16.65
C ASN A 54 9.74 -11.35 16.83
N LYS A 55 10.95 -11.21 17.38
CA LYS A 55 11.58 -9.86 17.53
C LYS A 55 12.00 -9.22 16.20
N GLU A 56 12.05 -10.01 15.13
CA GLU A 56 12.25 -9.56 13.75
C GLU A 56 10.94 -9.15 13.06
N ASN A 57 9.82 -9.09 13.79
CA ASN A 57 8.48 -8.85 13.26
C ASN A 57 7.95 -9.90 12.27
N VAL A 58 8.67 -11.02 12.09
CA VAL A 58 8.29 -12.12 11.21
C VAL A 58 7.33 -13.05 11.95
N THR A 59 6.39 -13.65 11.21
CA THR A 59 5.42 -14.61 11.77
C THR A 59 5.81 -16.06 11.52
N SER A 60 5.22 -16.98 12.28
CA SER A 60 5.45 -18.42 12.08
C SER A 60 4.94 -18.91 10.73
N MET A 61 3.87 -18.30 10.20
CA MET A 61 3.41 -18.55 8.82
C MET A 61 4.42 -18.09 7.77
N MET A 62 5.07 -16.92 7.96
CA MET A 62 6.14 -16.48 7.05
C MET A 62 7.33 -17.45 7.06
N TYR A 63 7.69 -18.01 8.23
CA TYR A 63 8.74 -19.03 8.33
C TYR A 63 8.42 -20.29 7.53
N ALA A 64 7.16 -20.73 7.55
CA ALA A 64 6.75 -21.91 6.78
C ALA A 64 6.89 -21.68 5.26
N ILE A 65 6.69 -20.44 4.79
CA ILE A 65 6.92 -20.07 3.38
C ILE A 65 8.42 -20.08 3.06
N GLU A 66 9.21 -19.38 3.88
CA GLU A 66 10.66 -19.21 3.68
C GLU A 66 11.41 -20.54 3.70
N PHE A 67 11.11 -21.39 4.68
CA PHE A 67 11.70 -22.73 4.81
C PHE A 67 11.01 -23.80 3.98
N LYS A 68 9.99 -23.43 3.19
CA LYS A 68 9.21 -24.34 2.35
C LYS A 68 8.60 -25.52 3.12
N ASN A 69 8.24 -25.29 4.38
CA ASN A 69 7.61 -26.28 5.24
C ASN A 69 6.09 -26.28 5.04
N GLU A 70 5.65 -27.01 4.02
CA GLU A 70 4.23 -27.07 3.63
C GLU A 70 3.37 -27.77 4.68
N ALA A 71 3.91 -28.81 5.32
CA ALA A 71 3.19 -29.56 6.35
C ALA A 71 2.86 -28.65 7.54
N ALA A 72 3.80 -27.82 7.97
CA ALA A 72 3.56 -26.85 9.04
C ALA A 72 2.56 -25.77 8.62
N MET A 73 2.63 -25.28 7.37
CA MET A 73 1.64 -24.32 6.84
C MET A 73 0.23 -24.91 6.88
N GLU A 74 0.05 -26.15 6.42
CA GLU A 74 -1.25 -26.79 6.43
C GLU A 74 -1.80 -27.03 7.83
N GLU A 75 -0.96 -27.44 8.78
CA GLU A 75 -1.39 -27.59 10.17
C GLU A 75 -1.78 -26.24 10.81
N MET A 76 -1.03 -25.17 10.53
CA MET A 76 -1.36 -23.82 11.00
C MET A 76 -2.70 -23.33 10.45
N VAL A 77 -2.94 -23.52 9.15
CA VAL A 77 -4.20 -23.09 8.53
C VAL A 77 -5.38 -23.94 8.98
N LYS A 78 -5.23 -25.26 9.13
CA LYS A 78 -6.31 -26.14 9.58
C LYS A 78 -6.67 -25.89 11.05
N GLY A 79 -5.68 -25.59 11.88
CA GLY A 79 -5.86 -25.43 13.31
C GLY A 79 -6.46 -24.08 13.73
N VAL A 80 -6.50 -23.09 12.84
CA VAL A 80 -6.92 -21.71 13.15
C VAL A 80 -7.96 -21.21 12.17
N LYS A 81 -8.97 -20.50 12.67
CA LYS A 81 -9.97 -19.87 11.78
C LYS A 81 -9.35 -18.65 11.10
N PRO A 82 -9.62 -18.38 9.81
CA PRO A 82 -9.06 -17.23 9.10
C PRO A 82 -9.24 -15.89 9.83
N GLN A 83 -10.38 -15.68 10.50
CA GLN A 83 -10.68 -14.44 11.24
C GLN A 83 -9.80 -14.22 12.47
N GLN A 84 -9.09 -15.26 12.94
CA GLN A 84 -8.14 -15.17 14.06
C GLN A 84 -6.72 -14.83 13.59
N LEU A 85 -6.47 -14.91 12.28
CA LEU A 85 -5.17 -14.61 11.69
C LEU A 85 -5.04 -13.10 11.44
N ARG A 86 -3.95 -12.52 11.93
CA ARG A 86 -3.56 -11.14 11.62
C ARG A 86 -2.72 -11.12 10.36
N LEU A 87 -3.40 -11.16 9.22
CA LEU A 87 -2.74 -11.17 7.91
C LEU A 87 -2.16 -9.80 7.53
N ASP A 88 -2.56 -8.74 8.23
CA ASP A 88 -2.07 -7.35 8.10
C ASP A 88 -0.69 -7.12 8.72
N TYR A 89 -0.13 -8.10 9.40
CA TYR A 89 1.19 -7.99 10.00
C TYR A 89 2.32 -7.99 8.97
N GLN A 90 3.19 -6.99 9.11
CA GLN A 90 4.38 -6.77 8.31
C GLN A 90 5.66 -7.12 9.09
N ASP A 91 6.67 -7.61 8.38
CA ASP A 91 8.04 -7.75 8.89
C ASP A 91 8.75 -6.39 9.02
N LYS A 92 10.07 -6.40 9.24
CA LYS A 92 10.91 -5.18 9.32
C LYS A 92 11.06 -4.42 7.99
N GLU A 93 10.73 -5.03 6.86
CA GLU A 93 10.82 -4.45 5.51
C GLU A 93 9.42 -4.09 4.97
N GLY A 94 8.39 -4.08 5.82
CA GLY A 94 7.02 -3.79 5.43
C GLY A 94 6.32 -4.95 4.71
N ARG A 95 6.93 -6.14 4.62
CA ARG A 95 6.39 -7.25 3.84
C ARG A 95 5.34 -8.03 4.61
N THR A 96 4.21 -8.27 3.96
CA THR A 96 3.11 -9.08 4.48
C THR A 96 3.23 -10.55 4.07
N HIS A 97 2.34 -11.41 4.57
CA HIS A 97 2.25 -12.81 4.15
C HIS A 97 2.09 -12.99 2.63
N LEU A 98 1.34 -12.08 1.97
CA LEU A 98 1.16 -12.12 0.53
C LEU A 98 2.45 -11.73 -0.22
N HIS A 99 3.22 -10.76 0.28
CA HIS A 99 4.54 -10.43 -0.26
C HIS A 99 5.48 -11.64 -0.17
N TYR A 100 5.54 -12.28 1.00
CA TYR A 100 6.35 -13.49 1.20
C TYR A 100 5.97 -14.61 0.22
N ALA A 101 4.67 -14.88 0.06
CA ALA A 101 4.21 -15.91 -0.87
C ALA A 101 4.67 -15.63 -2.31
N ILE A 102 4.58 -14.38 -2.78
CA ILE A 102 5.01 -14.01 -4.13
C ILE A 102 6.54 -14.12 -4.27
N LEU A 103 7.30 -13.54 -3.33
CA LEU A 103 8.77 -13.54 -3.35
C LEU A 103 9.38 -14.95 -3.30
N HIS A 104 8.66 -15.93 -2.73
CA HIS A 104 9.11 -17.32 -2.65
C HIS A 104 8.48 -18.22 -3.73
N ASN A 105 7.88 -17.63 -4.77
CA ASN A 105 7.24 -18.35 -5.86
C ASN A 105 6.12 -19.32 -5.41
N ARG A 106 5.34 -18.93 -4.41
CA ARG A 106 4.22 -19.68 -3.81
C ARG A 106 2.88 -19.07 -4.19
N GLN A 107 2.54 -19.17 -5.48
CA GLN A 107 1.27 -18.64 -6.00
C GLN A 107 0.05 -19.29 -5.32
N ASP A 108 0.15 -20.56 -4.94
CA ASP A 108 -0.84 -21.31 -4.17
C ASP A 108 -1.17 -20.63 -2.82
N TYR A 109 -0.14 -20.25 -2.06
CA TYR A 109 -0.33 -19.54 -0.80
C TYR A 109 -0.79 -18.09 -1.00
N ALA A 110 -0.33 -17.42 -2.06
CA ALA A 110 -0.80 -16.09 -2.39
C ALA A 110 -2.32 -16.07 -2.61
N MET A 111 -2.84 -16.98 -3.43
CA MET A 111 -4.28 -17.12 -3.66
C MET A 111 -5.03 -17.46 -2.37
N ARG A 112 -4.48 -18.35 -1.54
CA ARG A 112 -5.08 -18.73 -0.27
C ARG A 112 -5.17 -17.58 0.73
N PHE A 113 -4.14 -16.73 0.84
CA PHE A 113 -4.19 -15.56 1.73
C PHE A 113 -5.24 -14.55 1.29
N ILE A 114 -5.37 -14.36 -0.02
CA ILE A 114 -6.43 -13.53 -0.60
C ILE A 114 -7.82 -14.09 -0.24
N GLU A 115 -8.04 -15.40 -0.38
CA GLU A 115 -9.30 -16.06 0.02
C GLU A 115 -9.60 -15.93 1.52
N MET A 116 -8.55 -15.82 2.35
CA MET A 116 -8.68 -15.57 3.78
C MET A 116 -8.97 -14.10 4.13
N GLY A 117 -9.08 -13.22 3.13
CA GLY A 117 -9.42 -11.81 3.31
C GLY A 117 -8.20 -10.91 3.55
N HIS A 118 -7.01 -11.31 3.09
CA HIS A 118 -5.86 -10.40 3.07
C HIS A 118 -6.13 -9.18 2.18
N ASP A 119 -5.71 -8.00 2.62
CA ASP A 119 -5.78 -6.78 1.82
C ASP A 119 -4.67 -6.77 0.76
N PRO A 120 -4.99 -6.86 -0.55
CA PRO A 120 -4.00 -6.90 -1.62
C PRO A 120 -3.32 -5.54 -1.91
N GLN A 121 -3.70 -4.48 -1.19
CA GLN A 121 -3.23 -3.11 -1.43
C GLN A 121 -2.15 -2.65 -0.46
N MET A 122 -1.81 -3.46 0.54
CA MET A 122 -0.72 -3.12 1.46
C MET A 122 0.60 -3.08 0.70
N GLU A 123 1.36 -2.01 0.91
CA GLU A 123 2.69 -1.81 0.32
C GLU A 123 3.79 -2.21 1.31
N ASP A 124 4.91 -2.69 0.79
CA ASP A 124 6.16 -2.82 1.55
C ASP A 124 6.92 -1.48 1.65
N ASP A 125 8.07 -1.48 2.32
CA ASP A 125 8.87 -0.26 2.49
C ASP A 125 9.45 0.31 1.18
N ASN A 126 9.42 -0.48 0.09
CA ASN A 126 9.81 -0.05 -1.25
C ASN A 126 8.62 0.45 -2.08
N HIS A 127 7.44 0.63 -1.47
CA HIS A 127 6.19 0.94 -2.15
C HIS A 127 5.76 -0.14 -3.16
N GLU A 128 6.19 -1.39 -2.95
CA GLU A 128 5.74 -2.50 -3.78
C GLU A 128 4.41 -3.05 -3.23
N THR A 129 3.37 -2.97 -4.05
CA THR A 129 2.12 -3.69 -3.77
C THR A 129 2.24 -5.15 -4.23
N PRO A 130 1.42 -6.07 -3.68
CA PRO A 130 1.25 -7.42 -4.20
C PRO A 130 0.96 -7.46 -5.71
N LEU A 131 0.24 -6.47 -6.24
CA LEU A 131 0.00 -6.34 -7.68
C LEU A 131 1.30 -6.16 -8.47
N PHE A 132 2.19 -5.29 -7.99
CA PHE A 132 3.48 -5.03 -8.63
C PHE A 132 4.40 -6.25 -8.53
N LEU A 133 4.45 -6.88 -7.37
CA LEU A 133 5.22 -8.11 -7.18
C LEU A 133 4.70 -9.26 -8.05
N ALA A 134 3.38 -9.45 -8.18
CA ALA A 134 2.81 -10.50 -9.02
C ALA A 134 3.19 -10.33 -10.50
N LEU A 135 3.26 -9.08 -10.99
CA LEU A 135 3.81 -8.77 -12.31
C LEU A 135 5.29 -9.13 -12.39
N ARG A 136 6.13 -8.66 -11.46
CA ARG A 136 7.58 -8.94 -11.43
C ARG A 136 7.91 -10.43 -11.28
N ALA A 137 7.03 -11.19 -10.62
CA ALA A 137 7.12 -12.63 -10.42
C ALA A 137 6.62 -13.44 -11.64
N ALA A 138 6.06 -12.78 -12.66
CA ALA A 138 5.42 -13.41 -13.81
C ALA A 138 4.35 -14.45 -13.43
N MET A 139 3.45 -14.09 -12.50
CA MET A 139 2.36 -14.94 -12.00
C MET A 139 1.02 -14.55 -12.64
N PRO A 140 0.65 -15.05 -13.84
CA PRO A 140 -0.49 -14.55 -14.60
C PRO A 140 -1.84 -14.77 -13.92
N ASP A 141 -2.05 -15.88 -13.21
CA ASP A 141 -3.35 -16.14 -12.56
C ASP A 141 -3.56 -15.23 -11.35
N LEU A 142 -2.53 -15.08 -10.51
CA LEU A 142 -2.55 -14.16 -9.38
C LEU A 142 -2.70 -12.72 -9.87
N LEU A 143 -1.95 -12.34 -10.90
CA LEU A 143 -2.04 -11.02 -11.50
C LEU A 143 -3.45 -10.74 -12.04
N THR A 144 -4.05 -11.72 -12.73
CA THR A 144 -5.44 -11.61 -13.23
C THR A 144 -6.41 -11.36 -12.08
N TYR A 145 -6.29 -12.13 -11.00
CA TYR A 145 -7.13 -11.94 -9.82
C TYR A 145 -6.94 -10.54 -9.22
N LEU A 146 -5.70 -10.11 -9.02
CA LEU A 146 -5.39 -8.81 -8.43
C LEU A 146 -5.91 -7.67 -9.31
N LEU A 147 -5.68 -7.69 -10.62
CA LEU A 147 -6.16 -6.65 -11.55
C LEU A 147 -7.70 -6.50 -11.57
N GLN A 148 -8.43 -7.57 -11.25
CA GLN A 148 -9.90 -7.55 -11.17
C GLN A 148 -10.42 -6.96 -9.85
N ASN A 149 -9.68 -7.12 -8.75
CA ASN A 149 -10.13 -6.79 -7.40
C ASN A 149 -9.46 -5.55 -6.79
N VAL A 150 -8.32 -5.12 -7.35
CA VAL A 150 -7.60 -3.92 -6.96
C VAL A 150 -8.27 -2.68 -7.57
N ASP A 151 -8.16 -1.55 -6.88
CA ASP A 151 -8.71 -0.29 -7.36
C ASP A 151 -8.01 0.20 -8.64
N SER A 152 -8.73 0.98 -9.44
CA SER A 152 -8.19 1.53 -10.68
C SER A 152 -7.02 2.50 -10.44
N PHE A 153 -6.92 3.07 -9.24
CA PHE A 153 -5.84 4.00 -8.88
C PHE A 153 -4.50 3.27 -8.73
N SER A 154 -4.44 2.11 -8.09
CA SER A 154 -3.21 1.30 -8.01
C SER A 154 -2.66 0.94 -9.41
N VAL A 155 -3.54 0.64 -10.36
CA VAL A 155 -3.14 0.35 -11.76
C VAL A 155 -2.51 1.58 -12.41
N GLN A 156 -3.04 2.78 -12.17
CA GLN A 156 -2.53 4.04 -12.74
C GLN A 156 -1.23 4.53 -12.09
N GLN A 157 -0.98 4.17 -10.83
CA GLN A 157 0.27 4.51 -10.13
C GLN A 157 1.41 3.55 -10.44
N ALA A 158 1.15 2.48 -11.21
CA ALA A 158 2.14 1.47 -11.51
C ALA A 158 3.37 2.08 -12.22
N PRO A 159 4.60 1.87 -11.71
CA PRO A 159 5.81 2.47 -12.29
C PRO A 159 6.22 1.84 -13.64
N PHE A 160 5.51 0.79 -14.07
CA PHE A 160 5.85 -0.03 -15.23
C PHE A 160 5.33 0.51 -16.57
N HIS A 161 4.54 1.59 -16.59
CA HIS A 161 4.01 2.20 -17.81
C HIS A 161 4.40 3.67 -17.96
N ASN A 162 4.31 4.20 -19.17
CA ASN A 162 4.52 5.63 -19.46
C ASN A 162 3.21 6.45 -19.43
N GLY A 163 2.13 5.89 -18.88
CA GLY A 163 0.80 6.51 -18.76
C GLY A 163 -0.24 5.91 -19.70
N SER A 164 0.19 5.26 -20.78
CA SER A 164 -0.70 4.55 -21.70
C SER A 164 -0.21 3.16 -22.07
N VAL A 165 1.10 2.96 -22.15
CA VAL A 165 1.68 1.68 -22.60
C VAL A 165 2.66 1.15 -21.55
N MET A 166 2.57 -0.15 -21.28
CA MET A 166 3.52 -0.91 -20.47
C MET A 166 4.90 -0.89 -21.12
N VAL A 167 5.92 -0.57 -20.34
CA VAL A 167 7.32 -0.49 -20.75
C VAL A 167 8.05 -1.66 -20.11
N ALA A 168 8.25 -2.73 -20.86
CA ALA A 168 8.83 -3.99 -20.36
C ALA A 168 10.22 -3.78 -19.73
N GLU A 169 11.00 -2.81 -20.23
CA GLU A 169 12.33 -2.47 -19.73
C GLU A 169 12.32 -1.87 -18.32
N ARG A 170 11.17 -1.38 -17.84
CA ARG A 170 11.01 -0.87 -16.47
C ARG A 170 10.71 -1.97 -15.46
N ILE A 171 10.32 -3.16 -15.92
CA ILE A 171 9.96 -4.27 -15.05
C ILE A 171 11.23 -4.99 -14.62
N GLN A 172 11.56 -4.89 -13.33
CA GLN A 172 12.67 -5.63 -12.72
C GLN A 172 12.19 -7.04 -12.36
N TRP A 173 12.26 -7.99 -13.29
CA TRP A 173 11.81 -9.37 -13.05
C TRP A 173 12.53 -10.00 -11.85
N LEU A 174 11.80 -10.79 -11.06
CA LEU A 174 12.40 -11.60 -10.00
C LEU A 174 13.22 -12.74 -10.62
N GLU A 175 14.26 -13.19 -9.91
CA GLU A 175 15.25 -14.14 -10.43
C GLU A 175 14.62 -15.45 -10.95
N PHE A 176 13.60 -15.94 -10.26
CA PHE A 176 12.90 -17.19 -10.61
C PHE A 176 11.90 -17.03 -11.77
N ALA A 177 11.53 -15.82 -12.16
CA ALA A 177 10.52 -15.55 -13.16
C ALA A 177 11.10 -15.73 -14.58
N THR A 178 11.61 -16.90 -14.94
CA THR A 178 12.38 -17.12 -16.19
C THR A 178 11.52 -17.37 -17.43
N ASP A 179 10.24 -17.71 -17.27
CA ASP A 179 9.35 -18.03 -18.37
C ASP A 179 8.92 -16.78 -19.17
N GLU A 180 9.42 -16.64 -20.40
CA GLU A 180 9.08 -15.54 -21.29
C GLU A 180 7.60 -15.52 -21.70
N GLN A 181 6.95 -16.69 -21.76
CA GLN A 181 5.53 -16.76 -22.11
C GLN A 181 4.68 -16.16 -20.98
N ALA A 182 4.96 -16.55 -19.73
CA ALA A 182 4.31 -15.96 -18.56
C ALA A 182 4.58 -14.45 -18.43
N ARG A 183 5.82 -13.98 -18.68
CA ARG A 183 6.15 -12.55 -18.69
C ARG A 183 5.33 -11.77 -19.71
N THR A 184 5.29 -12.28 -20.94
CA THR A 184 4.54 -11.65 -22.05
C THR A 184 3.06 -11.61 -21.75
N GLU A 185 2.51 -12.70 -21.21
CA GLU A 185 1.11 -12.77 -20.80
C GLU A 185 0.80 -11.77 -19.68
N CYS A 186 1.66 -11.66 -18.66
CA CYS A 186 1.47 -10.70 -17.58
C CYS A 186 1.47 -9.25 -18.09
N ILE A 187 2.39 -8.89 -19.00
CA ILE A 187 2.40 -7.56 -19.63
C ILE A 187 1.10 -7.33 -20.41
N ARG A 188 0.64 -8.32 -21.18
CA ARG A 188 -0.60 -8.24 -21.96
C ARG A 188 -1.82 -8.05 -21.07
N LEU A 189 -1.92 -8.79 -19.98
CA LEU A 189 -3.00 -8.69 -18.99
C LEU A 189 -3.02 -7.32 -18.33
N PHE A 190 -1.85 -6.83 -17.89
CA PHE A 190 -1.72 -5.51 -17.28
C PHE A 190 -2.08 -4.41 -18.29
N GLN A 191 -1.56 -4.47 -19.52
CA GLN A 191 -1.87 -3.51 -20.58
C GLN A 191 -3.37 -3.46 -20.86
N LYS A 192 -4.03 -4.62 -20.97
CA LYS A 192 -5.48 -4.68 -21.16
C LYS A 192 -6.22 -3.94 -20.03
N ARG A 193 -5.82 -4.17 -18.78
CA ARG A 193 -6.45 -3.49 -17.64
C ARG A 193 -6.14 -2.00 -17.62
N LEU A 194 -4.92 -1.61 -17.98
CA LEU A 194 -4.51 -0.21 -18.11
C LEU A 194 -5.35 0.51 -19.17
N ASP A 195 -5.59 -0.12 -20.32
CA ASP A 195 -6.43 0.43 -21.38
C ASP A 195 -7.87 0.65 -20.89
N GLU A 196 -8.45 -0.31 -20.17
CA GLU A 196 -9.79 -0.18 -19.58
C GLU A 196 -9.89 0.99 -18.58
N VAL A 197 -8.83 1.22 -17.82
CA VAL A 197 -8.78 2.24 -16.75
C VAL A 197 -8.45 3.64 -17.30
N CYS A 198 -7.59 3.73 -18.32
CA CYS A 198 -7.18 4.98 -18.94
C CYS A 198 -8.12 5.43 -20.06
N PHE A 199 -8.90 4.51 -20.65
CA PHE A 199 -9.93 4.85 -21.63
C PHE A 199 -11.09 5.57 -20.96
N ARG A 200 -11.09 6.90 -21.09
CA ARG A 200 -12.32 7.68 -20.96
C ARG A 200 -13.09 7.47 -22.27
N PRO A 201 -14.31 6.89 -22.28
CA PRO A 201 -15.15 7.02 -23.45
C PRO A 201 -15.22 8.51 -23.74
N GLU A 202 -14.93 8.90 -24.98
CA GLU A 202 -15.10 10.28 -25.41
C GLU A 202 -16.40 10.79 -24.80
N GLU A 203 -16.32 11.86 -24.00
CA GLU A 203 -17.51 12.62 -23.69
C GLU A 203 -18.15 12.86 -25.05
N THR A 204 -19.23 12.13 -25.38
CA THR A 204 -20.08 12.47 -26.51
C THR A 204 -20.32 13.94 -26.30
N GLU A 205 -19.76 14.79 -27.17
CA GLU A 205 -19.88 16.22 -27.06
C GLU A 205 -21.38 16.49 -26.97
N LYS A 206 -21.89 16.68 -25.74
CA LYS A 206 -23.18 17.32 -25.56
C LYS A 206 -22.89 18.71 -26.04
N LYS A 207 -23.16 18.96 -27.34
CA LYS A 207 -23.05 20.26 -28.01
C LYS A 207 -23.43 21.30 -26.97
N ARG A 208 -22.44 21.98 -26.38
CA ARG A 208 -22.71 22.99 -25.36
C ARG A 208 -23.61 24.00 -26.06
N ALA A 209 -24.90 24.01 -25.72
CA ALA A 209 -25.81 25.00 -26.23
C ALA A 209 -25.17 26.36 -25.92
N LYS A 210 -24.95 27.18 -26.96
CA LYS A 210 -24.34 28.50 -26.80
C LYS A 210 -25.05 29.21 -25.64
N PRO A 211 -24.34 29.69 -24.61
CA PRO A 211 -25.00 30.34 -23.50
C PRO A 211 -25.76 31.54 -24.06
N THR A 212 -27.07 31.57 -23.86
CA THR A 212 -27.90 32.70 -24.25
C THR A 212 -27.57 33.84 -23.29
N VAL A 213 -26.62 34.70 -23.68
CA VAL A 213 -26.24 35.87 -22.89
C VAL A 213 -27.45 36.80 -22.84
N LYS A 214 -28.20 36.77 -21.73
CA LYS A 214 -29.15 37.85 -21.43
C LYS A 214 -28.32 39.11 -21.20
N LYS A 215 -28.49 40.13 -22.04
CA LYS A 215 -27.86 41.45 -21.86
C LYS A 215 -28.28 42.01 -20.49
N MET A 216 -27.37 41.97 -19.51
CA MET A 216 -27.55 42.70 -18.25
C MET A 216 -27.51 44.19 -18.55
N LYS A 217 -28.54 44.92 -18.11
CA LYS A 217 -28.52 46.38 -18.11
C LYS A 217 -27.52 46.84 -17.05
N LEU A 218 -26.51 47.59 -17.47
CA LEU A 218 -25.52 48.20 -16.58
C LEU A 218 -26.26 49.11 -15.57
N ALA A 219 -25.98 48.94 -14.27
CA ALA A 219 -26.45 49.88 -13.26
C ALA A 219 -25.83 51.27 -13.52
N PRO A 220 -26.57 52.37 -13.28
CA PRO A 220 -26.03 53.71 -13.45
C PRO A 220 -24.82 53.92 -12.53
N SER A 221 -23.73 54.40 -13.11
CA SER A 221 -22.46 54.63 -12.42
C SER A 221 -22.61 55.67 -11.31
N ALA A 222 -22.00 55.39 -10.16
CA ALA A 222 -21.96 56.30 -9.01
C ALA A 222 -21.27 57.63 -9.39
N PRO A 223 -21.77 58.78 -8.91
CA PRO A 223 -21.20 60.08 -9.24
C PRO A 223 -19.80 60.24 -8.65
N LEU A 224 -18.88 60.73 -9.50
CA LEU A 224 -17.50 61.02 -9.14
C LEU A 224 -17.45 62.15 -8.09
N ARG A 225 -16.93 61.85 -6.91
CA ARG A 225 -16.67 62.84 -5.86
C ARG A 225 -15.48 63.70 -6.29
N SER A 226 -15.71 64.97 -6.62
CA SER A 226 -14.62 65.90 -6.92
C SER A 226 -13.80 66.18 -5.65
N ARG A 227 -12.48 66.05 -5.74
CA ARG A 227 -11.55 66.47 -4.68
C ARG A 227 -11.55 68.00 -4.63
N SER A 228 -11.86 68.56 -3.45
CA SER A 228 -11.77 69.98 -3.18
C SER A 228 -10.31 70.46 -3.26
N ILE A 229 -10.02 71.32 -4.24
CA ILE A 229 -8.77 72.08 -4.30
C ILE A 229 -8.91 73.22 -3.27
N GLY A 230 -8.11 73.17 -2.21
CA GLY A 230 -8.06 74.22 -1.20
C GLY A 230 -7.35 75.45 -1.75
N ASN A 231 -8.05 76.58 -1.81
CA ASN A 231 -7.44 77.87 -2.12
C ASN A 231 -6.91 78.53 -0.85
N ALA A 232 -5.64 78.93 -0.91
CA ALA A 232 -4.95 79.75 0.06
C ALA A 232 -5.25 81.24 -0.20
N SER A 233 -5.73 81.94 0.83
CA SER A 233 -5.63 83.38 1.11
C SER A 233 -6.69 83.73 2.17
N ALA A 234 -6.53 84.61 3.14
CA ALA A 234 -5.41 85.38 3.65
C ALA A 234 -5.89 86.02 4.98
N LEU A 235 -4.93 86.19 5.90
CA LEU A 235 -4.76 87.34 6.81
C LEU A 235 -5.80 87.69 7.91
N ARG A 236 -5.29 87.62 9.15
CA ARG A 236 -5.29 88.66 10.21
C ARG A 236 -6.58 88.88 11.04
N SER A 237 -6.51 88.55 12.33
CA SER A 237 -5.97 89.40 13.43
C SER A 237 -6.72 89.22 14.77
N ARG A 238 -6.02 89.60 15.85
CA ARG A 238 -6.43 89.81 17.26
C ARG A 238 -6.40 88.56 18.13
N SER A 239 -5.37 88.30 18.94
CA SER A 239 -4.80 89.03 20.10
C SER A 239 -5.49 88.72 21.44
N ILE A 240 -4.66 88.25 22.37
CA ILE A 240 -4.73 88.36 23.85
C ILE A 240 -5.44 87.21 24.60
N GLY A 241 -4.65 86.52 25.44
CA GLY A 241 -4.98 86.41 26.87
C GLY A 241 -4.94 85.03 27.52
N GLY A 242 -4.04 84.85 28.50
CA GLY A 242 -4.22 83.94 29.65
C GLY A 242 -3.38 82.67 29.63
N ARG A 243 -2.17 82.65 30.20
CA ARG A 243 -1.79 82.31 31.60
C ARG A 243 -1.81 80.80 31.96
N ILE A 244 -0.60 80.21 31.91
CA ILE A 244 0.18 79.39 32.89
C ILE A 244 -0.48 78.32 33.80
N PRO A 245 0.29 77.39 34.43
CA PRO A 245 0.00 75.96 34.43
C PRO A 245 -0.26 75.42 35.86
N GLY A 246 -0.51 74.12 36.00
CA GLY A 246 -0.67 73.51 37.32
C GLY A 246 -0.37 72.03 37.34
N LYS A 247 0.86 71.72 37.79
CA LYS A 247 1.39 70.50 38.42
C LYS A 247 1.27 69.16 37.70
#